data_AF-A0A1A8GLB8-F1
#
_entry.id   AF-A0A1A8GLB8-F1
#
_cell.length_a   1.000
_cell.length_b   1.000
_cell.length_c   1.000
_cell.angle_alpha   90.00
_cell.angle_beta   90.00
_cell.angle_gamma   90.00
#
_symmetry.space_group_name_H-M   'P 1'
#
loop_
_entity.id
_entity.type
_entity.pdbx_description
1 polymer ?
#
loop_
_entity_poly.entity_id
_entity_poly.type
_entity_poly.pdbx_seq_one_letter_code
_entity_poly.pdbx_strand_id
1 'polypeptide(L)'
;MTAEDCLLHPWIKPITRIQAVHRHRSSINIKNFKRFNARRKWKMSYNMVWMCNRLVNLKLLCKGSTDPDPLQRDCESDVEDLDSKPASLLRRRLSSS
;
A
#
# COMPACT_ATOMS: atom_id res chain seq x y z
N MET A 1 -3.99 -14.92 -35.80
CA MET A 1 -4.31 -13.75 -34.98
C MET A 1 -3.12 -12.80 -35.06
N THR A 2 -3.16 -11.89 -36.01
CA THR A 2 -2.20 -10.79 -36.12
C THR A 2 -2.75 -9.55 -35.39
N ALA A 3 -1.90 -8.54 -35.18
CA ALA A 3 -2.36 -7.27 -34.63
C ALA A 3 -3.36 -6.56 -35.57
N GLU A 4 -3.22 -6.76 -36.87
CA GLU A 4 -4.12 -6.23 -37.91
C GLU A 4 -5.52 -6.83 -37.80
N ASP A 5 -5.63 -8.13 -37.54
CA ASP A 5 -6.92 -8.80 -37.30
C ASP A 5 -7.65 -8.20 -36.09
N CYS A 6 -6.92 -7.82 -35.03
CA CYS A 6 -7.49 -7.19 -33.84
C CYS A 6 -8.09 -5.82 -34.13
N LEU A 7 -7.53 -5.04 -35.06
CA LEU A 7 -8.06 -3.73 -35.42
C LEU A 7 -9.43 -3.82 -36.10
N LEU A 8 -9.72 -4.95 -36.76
CA LEU A 8 -11.01 -5.25 -37.38
C LEU A 8 -12.02 -5.85 -36.39
N HIS A 9 -11.62 -6.07 -35.13
CA HIS A 9 -12.51 -6.65 -34.13
C HIS A 9 -13.69 -5.71 -33.83
N PRO A 10 -14.94 -6.21 -33.74
CA PRO A 10 -16.14 -5.39 -33.55
C PRO A 10 -16.12 -4.49 -32.30
N TRP A 11 -15.40 -4.91 -31.26
CA TRP A 11 -15.20 -4.09 -30.07
C TRP A 11 -14.32 -2.86 -30.33
N ILE A 12 -13.34 -2.96 -31.23
CA ILE A 12 -12.42 -1.88 -31.60
C ILE A 12 -13.02 -1.03 -32.71
N LYS A 13 -13.48 -1.67 -33.80
CA LYS A 13 -14.14 -1.04 -34.96
C LYS A 13 -15.57 -1.60 -35.12
N PRO A 14 -16.58 -0.96 -34.51
CA PRO A 14 -17.97 -1.40 -34.62
C PRO A 14 -18.45 -1.35 -36.07
N ILE A 15 -19.11 -2.42 -36.52
CA ILE A 15 -19.65 -2.51 -37.89
C ILE A 15 -21.10 -2.03 -37.90
N THR A 16 -21.85 -2.33 -36.84
CA THR A 16 -23.27 -2.01 -36.71
C THR A 16 -23.51 -0.96 -35.64
N ARG A 17 -24.50 -0.08 -35.85
CA ARG A 17 -24.91 0.94 -34.86
C ARG A 17 -25.26 0.33 -33.48
N ILE A 18 -25.86 -0.86 -33.45
CA ILE A 18 -26.18 -1.59 -32.21
C ILE A 18 -24.92 -1.90 -31.40
N GLN A 19 -23.84 -2.33 -32.05
CA GLN A 19 -22.56 -2.62 -31.39
C GLN A 19 -21.94 -1.34 -30.81
N ALA A 20 -21.99 -0.23 -31.56
CA ALA A 20 -21.51 1.06 -31.09
C ALA A 20 -22.26 1.54 -29.84
N VAL A 21 -23.60 1.44 -29.84
CA VAL A 21 -24.44 1.80 -28.69
C VAL A 21 -24.17 0.88 -27.50
N HIS A 22 -24.04 -0.43 -27.73
CA HIS A 22 -23.73 -1.39 -26.67
C HIS A 22 -22.37 -1.07 -26.03
N ARG A 23 -21.33 -0.85 -26.84
CA ARG A 23 -20.00 -0.43 -26.36
C ARG A 23 -20.07 0.86 -25.55
N HIS A 24 -20.82 1.86 -26.01
CA HIS A 24 -20.97 3.14 -25.32
C HIS A 24 -21.66 3.01 -23.96
N ARG A 25 -22.63 2.09 -23.84
CA ARG A 25 -23.35 1.84 -22.58
C ARG A 25 -22.56 0.99 -21.60
N SER A 26 -21.61 0.20 -22.08
CA SER A 26 -20.77 -0.66 -21.24
C SER A 26 -19.79 0.17 -20.42
N SER A 27 -19.96 0.17 -19.10
CA SER A 27 -19.04 0.80 -18.15
C SER A 27 -18.00 -0.19 -17.62
N ILE A 28 -16.80 0.29 -17.32
CA ILE A 28 -15.79 -0.48 -16.59
C ILE A 28 -15.97 -0.32 -15.07
N ASN A 29 -15.69 -1.38 -14.31
CA ASN A 29 -15.66 -1.28 -12.85
C ASN A 29 -14.42 -0.51 -12.38
N ILE A 30 -14.55 0.81 -12.31
CA ILE A 30 -13.44 1.72 -11.96
C ILE A 30 -12.92 1.49 -10.54
N LYS A 31 -13.78 1.06 -9.60
CA LYS A 31 -13.41 0.77 -8.21
C LYS A 31 -12.41 -0.37 -8.15
N ASN A 32 -12.70 -1.47 -8.85
CA ASN A 32 -11.81 -2.62 -8.92
C ASN A 32 -10.53 -2.29 -9.69
N PHE A 33 -10.64 -1.54 -10.80
CA PHE A 33 -9.46 -1.11 -11.56
C PHE A 33 -8.49 -0.27 -10.72
N LYS A 34 -9.00 0.72 -9.97
CA LYS A 34 -8.21 1.53 -9.04
C LYS A 34 -7.60 0.68 -7.93
N ARG A 35 -8.37 -0.22 -7.32
CA ARG A 35 -7.88 -1.14 -6.27
C ARG A 35 -6.75 -2.04 -6.78
N PHE A 36 -6.89 -2.58 -7.98
CA PHE A 36 -5.88 -3.41 -8.63
C PHE A 36 -4.60 -2.61 -8.89
N ASN A 37 -4.72 -1.41 -9.49
CA ASN A 37 -3.56 -0.58 -9.79
C ASN A 37 -2.83 -0.13 -8.51
N ALA A 38 -3.58 0.26 -7.47
CA ALA A 38 -3.00 0.59 -6.18
C ALA A 38 -2.20 -0.60 -5.60
N ARG A 39 -2.79 -1.81 -5.56
CA ARG A 39 -2.07 -3.01 -5.09
C ARG A 39 -0.81 -3.29 -5.91
N ARG A 40 -0.88 -3.15 -7.23
CA ARG A 40 0.27 -3.34 -8.12
C ARG A 40 1.38 -2.32 -7.85
N LYS A 41 1.06 -1.03 -7.76
CA LYS A 41 2.03 0.05 -7.50
C LYS A 41 2.67 -0.05 -6.13
N TRP A 42 1.87 -0.36 -5.11
CA TRP A 42 2.30 -0.35 -3.71
C TRP A 42 2.78 -1.71 -3.20
N LYS A 43 2.89 -2.73 -4.06
CA LYS A 43 3.26 -4.11 -3.65
C LYS A 43 4.56 -4.15 -2.84
N MET A 44 5.60 -3.46 -3.31
CA MET A 44 6.91 -3.50 -2.65
C MET A 44 6.91 -2.73 -1.33
N SER A 45 6.36 -1.51 -1.32
CA SER A 45 6.24 -0.72 -0.09
C SER A 45 5.39 -1.43 0.97
N TYR A 46 4.27 -2.05 0.54
CA TYR A 46 3.44 -2.87 1.42
C TYR A 46 4.22 -4.06 1.98
N ASN A 47 4.96 -4.79 1.14
CA ASN A 47 5.76 -5.92 1.59
C ASN A 47 6.85 -5.50 2.57
N MET A 48 7.54 -4.38 2.34
CA MET A 48 8.54 -3.84 3.28
C MET A 48 7.90 -3.51 4.63
N VAL A 49 6.83 -2.73 4.64
CA VAL A 49 6.13 -2.36 5.89
C VAL A 49 5.61 -3.61 6.60
N TRP A 50 5.07 -4.58 5.86
CA TRP A 50 4.60 -5.84 6.42
C TRP A 50 5.74 -6.64 7.07
N MET A 51 6.91 -6.74 6.42
CA MET A 51 8.09 -7.40 7.00
C MET A 51 8.59 -6.69 8.25
N CYS A 52 8.69 -5.35 8.23
CA CYS A 52 9.07 -4.57 9.41
C CYS A 52 8.09 -4.81 10.57
N ASN A 53 6.78 -4.76 10.30
CA ASN A 53 5.75 -5.05 11.29
C ASN A 53 5.87 -6.49 11.82
N ARG A 54 6.12 -7.47 10.96
CA ARG A 54 6.33 -8.87 11.36
C ARG A 54 7.54 -9.02 12.28
N LEU A 55 8.65 -8.37 11.95
CA LEU A 55 9.88 -8.40 12.76
C LEU A 55 9.70 -7.70 14.11
N VAL A 56 9.01 -6.56 14.16
CA VAL A 56 8.70 -5.86 15.43
C VAL A 56 7.85 -6.76 16.33
N ASN A 57 6.81 -7.38 15.79
CA ASN A 57 5.97 -8.33 16.55
C ASN A 57 6.78 -9.53 17.05
N LEU A 58 7.73 -10.05 16.26
CA LEU A 58 8.63 -11.13 16.71
C LEU A 58 9.59 -10.66 17.81
N LYS A 59 10.19 -9.46 17.69
CA LYS A 59 11.11 -8.92 18.71
C LYS A 59 10.40 -8.69 20.05
N LEU A 60 9.14 -8.28 20.04
CA LEU A 60 8.32 -8.18 21.27
C LEU A 60 8.13 -9.55 21.94
N LEU A 61 8.06 -10.64 21.15
CA LEU A 61 7.98 -11.99 21.69
C LEU A 61 9.31 -12.46 22.31
N CYS A 62 10.45 -12.09 21.70
CA CYS A 62 11.78 -12.46 22.20
C CYS A 62 12.25 -11.63 23.41
N LYS A 63 11.64 -10.47 23.68
CA LYS A 63 12.02 -9.61 24.82
C LYS A 63 11.55 -10.15 26.18
N GLY A 64 10.79 -11.26 26.19
CA GLY A 64 10.38 -11.96 27.41
C GLY A 64 11.39 -13.00 27.93
N SER A 65 12.55 -13.19 27.29
CA SER A 65 13.53 -14.23 27.64
C SER A 65 14.96 -13.72 27.81
N THR A 66 15.15 -12.52 28.35
CA THR A 66 16.49 -12.07 28.80
C THR A 66 16.52 -12.17 30.31
N ASP A 67 17.05 -13.29 30.82
CA ASP A 67 17.64 -13.31 32.16
C ASP A 67 18.66 -12.17 32.25
N PRO A 68 18.69 -11.38 33.33
CA PRO A 68 19.69 -10.34 33.49
C PRO A 68 21.07 -10.98 33.69
N ASP A 69 21.96 -10.78 32.72
CA ASP A 69 23.39 -11.11 32.82
C ASP A 69 24.05 -10.19 33.86
N PRO A 70 24.68 -10.70 34.94
CA PRO A 70 25.19 -9.89 36.05
C PRO A 70 26.39 -8.98 35.72
N LEU A 71 26.89 -8.97 34.49
CA LEU A 71 28.14 -8.28 34.10
C LEU A 71 27.95 -7.09 33.14
N GLN A 72 26.70 -6.66 32.88
CA GLN A 72 26.46 -5.51 32.02
C GLN A 72 26.88 -4.22 32.75
N ARG A 73 28.12 -3.79 32.50
CA ARG A 73 28.65 -2.49 32.93
C ARG A 73 27.81 -1.36 32.33
N ASP A 74 27.26 -0.52 33.19
CA ASP A 74 26.63 0.74 32.83
C ASP A 74 27.68 1.71 32.30
N CYS A 75 27.85 1.76 30.98
CA CYS A 75 28.52 2.88 30.33
C CYS A 75 27.51 4.03 30.26
N GLU A 76 27.59 4.93 31.24
CA GLU A 76 26.83 6.18 31.28
C GLU A 76 27.36 7.14 30.19
N SER A 77 26.76 7.08 29.01
CA SER A 77 26.92 8.11 27.97
C SER A 77 25.72 9.05 28.02
N ASP A 78 25.98 10.30 28.38
CA ASP A 78 25.17 11.52 28.34
C ASP A 78 23.72 11.36 27.80
N VAL A 79 22.76 11.60 28.70
CA VAL A 79 21.33 11.72 28.39
C VAL A 79 21.08 13.12 27.84
N GLU A 80 20.98 13.25 26.51
CA GLU A 80 20.32 14.40 25.89
C GLU A 80 18.81 14.13 25.87
N ASP A 81 18.11 14.81 26.78
CA ASP A 81 16.72 15.28 26.74
C ASP A 81 15.64 14.33 26.18
N LEU A 82 15.12 13.47 27.07
CA LEU A 82 13.81 12.84 26.93
C LEU A 82 12.75 13.68 27.63
N ASP A 83 12.06 14.57 26.90
CA ASP A 83 10.63 14.79 27.11
C ASP A 83 10.00 15.64 25.99
N SER A 84 9.62 14.98 24.90
CA SER A 84 8.57 15.50 24.02
C SER A 84 7.68 14.36 23.56
N LYS A 85 6.54 14.25 24.25
CA LYS A 85 5.45 13.29 24.00
C LYS A 85 5.12 13.21 22.51
N PRO A 86 4.84 12.03 21.93
CA PRO A 86 4.32 11.93 20.57
C PRO A 86 2.85 12.38 20.57
N ALA A 87 2.63 13.70 20.57
CA ALA A 87 1.30 14.28 20.46
C ALA A 87 0.74 13.97 19.06
N SER A 88 -0.12 12.96 19.01
CA SER A 88 -1.16 12.67 18.01
C SER A 88 -1.06 13.44 16.69
N LEU A 89 -0.64 12.77 15.62
CA LEU A 89 -0.83 13.24 14.25
C LEU A 89 -2.32 13.20 13.89
N LEU A 90 -3.10 14.15 14.43
CA LEU A 90 -4.48 14.39 14.03
C LEU A 90 -4.50 15.03 12.65
N ARG A 91 -4.80 14.17 11.68
CA ARG A 91 -5.44 14.40 10.37
C ARG A 91 -5.94 15.84 10.15
N ARG A 92 -5.16 16.66 9.44
CA ARG A 92 -5.62 17.94 8.90
C ARG A 92 -6.72 17.67 7.85
N ARG A 93 -7.98 17.93 8.22
CA ARG A 93 -9.08 18.07 7.26
C ARG A 93 -8.81 19.31 6.41
N LEU A 94 -8.70 19.15 5.10
CA LEU A 94 -8.70 20.26 4.17
C LEU A 94 -10.15 20.71 3.97
N SER A 95 -10.45 21.94 4.36
CA SER A 95 -11.70 22.63 4.06
C SER A 95 -11.76 22.99 2.57
N SER A 96 -12.96 22.87 2.02
CA SER A 96 -13.38 23.30 0.69
C SER A 96 -13.35 24.82 0.52
N SER A 97 -12.93 25.27 -0.67
CA SER A 97 -13.35 26.52 -1.32
C SER A 97 -13.52 26.24 -2.81
#